data_AF-A0A0C3A422-F1
#
_entry.id   AF-A0A0C3A422-F1
#
_cell.length_a   1.000
_cell.length_b   1.000
_cell.length_c   1.000
_cell.angle_alpha   90.00
_cell.angle_beta   90.00
_cell.angle_gamma   90.00
#
_symmetry.space_group_name_H-M   'P 1'
#
loop_
_entity.id
_entity.type
_entity.pdbx_description
1 polymer ?
#
loop_
_entity_poly.entity_id
_entity_poly.type
_entity_poly.pdbx_seq_one_letter_code
_entity_poly.pdbx_strand_id
1 'polypeptide(L)'
;MPSLLFWLLVIAFILAVLPTSAHAFGAGNLPSYGYLEDKAFRHGDIEDVLTELLKRTGGGLLKSGSKFKGLDVKRVYFGNWLRDYSQAVDVAGLKATSMQNILTICTVLGFLAHGFVTDEFEVTVERLGVYLPTEHIDNPKGYPDDARNYHPKLRGPVDPRELEIDLRTGMKNYIANEDGGWDTSKALIRRRLLECIEMGRRYRTSNVKADQYEAYRLLGTAMHTMEDFPAHSNFCELALVAMGHTQVFTHVGDQVRIRAPNGKTVAPLVTGTFGGDDFQHSLLGEAGDHISQSSISDLNDKMHSAKTKRSSECF
;
A
#
# COMPACT_ATOMS: atom_id res chain seq x y z
N MET A 1 -16.93 -7.37 49.34
CA MET A 1 -16.07 -7.74 48.19
C MET A 1 -16.58 -7.00 46.97
N PRO A 2 -15.71 -6.41 46.13
CA PRO A 2 -16.16 -5.80 44.88
C PRO A 2 -16.86 -6.84 44.00
N SER A 3 -17.95 -6.45 43.34
CA SER A 3 -18.70 -7.36 42.46
C SER A 3 -17.91 -7.68 41.18
N LEU A 4 -18.23 -8.79 40.53
CA LEU A 4 -17.67 -9.14 39.22
C LEU A 4 -17.85 -7.99 38.20
N LEU A 5 -18.99 -7.31 38.26
CA LEU A 5 -19.31 -6.16 37.41
C LEU A 5 -18.36 -4.99 37.65
N PHE A 6 -17.97 -4.73 38.91
CA PHE A 6 -16.99 -3.69 39.23
C PHE A 6 -15.64 -3.98 38.59
N TRP A 7 -15.16 -5.24 38.64
CA TRP A 7 -13.90 -5.62 38.01
C TRP A 7 -13.96 -5.55 36.48
N LEU A 8 -15.07 -5.94 35.86
CA LEU A 8 -15.27 -5.81 34.41
C LEU A 8 -15.26 -4.34 33.96
N LEU A 9 -15.88 -3.44 34.70
CA LEU A 9 -15.89 -2.00 34.41
C LEU A 9 -14.50 -1.38 34.59
N VAL A 10 -13.74 -1.79 35.60
CA VAL A 10 -12.36 -1.36 35.82
C VAL A 10 -11.47 -1.82 34.66
N ILE A 11 -11.60 -3.08 34.21
CA ILE A 11 -10.84 -3.59 33.07
C ILE A 11 -11.22 -2.84 31.78
N ALA A 12 -12.52 -2.62 31.53
CA ALA A 12 -12.99 -1.87 30.36
C ALA A 12 -12.46 -0.42 30.37
N PHE A 13 -12.46 0.22 31.54
CA PHE A 13 -11.91 1.57 31.70
C PHE A 13 -10.39 1.60 31.48
N ILE A 14 -9.65 0.64 32.03
CA ILE A 14 -8.20 0.52 31.79
C ILE A 14 -7.93 0.32 30.30
N LEU A 15 -8.66 -0.57 29.62
CA LEU A 15 -8.51 -0.79 28.17
C LEU A 15 -8.84 0.45 27.34
N ALA A 16 -9.81 1.27 27.78
CA ALA A 16 -10.19 2.50 27.10
C ALA A 16 -9.19 3.67 27.30
N VAL A 17 -8.40 3.63 28.39
CA VAL A 17 -7.45 4.71 28.77
C VAL A 17 -5.99 4.34 28.43
N LEU A 18 -5.73 3.08 28.05
CA LEU A 18 -4.44 2.72 27.44
C LEU A 18 -4.23 3.57 26.18
N PRO A 19 -3.03 4.13 25.97
CA PRO A 19 -2.77 4.95 24.80
C PRO A 19 -3.03 4.15 23.53
N THR A 20 -4.10 4.51 22.82
CA THR A 20 -4.52 3.93 21.53
C THR A 20 -3.76 4.53 20.34
N SER A 21 -2.73 5.33 20.59
CA SER A 21 -1.90 5.87 19.51
C SER A 21 -0.94 4.79 19.02
N ALA A 22 -1.48 3.75 18.38
CA ALA A 22 -0.72 3.01 17.40
C ALA A 22 -0.48 3.98 16.24
N HIS A 23 0.79 4.32 15.98
CA HIS A 23 1.15 4.98 14.75
C HIS A 23 1.01 3.94 13.63
N ALA A 24 -0.16 3.94 12.99
CA ALA A 24 -0.46 3.00 11.93
C ALA A 24 0.46 3.28 10.74
N PHE A 25 0.96 2.20 10.14
CA PHE A 25 1.61 2.24 8.84
C PHE A 25 0.58 2.65 7.78
N GLY A 26 0.99 3.43 6.79
CA GLY A 26 0.09 3.90 5.74
C GLY A 26 0.80 4.78 4.72
N ALA A 27 0.02 5.50 3.92
CA ALA A 27 0.52 6.38 2.87
C ALA A 27 1.26 7.62 3.40
N GLY A 28 2.20 8.11 2.61
CA GLY A 28 2.97 9.34 2.85
C GLY A 28 4.44 9.10 3.21
N ASN A 29 5.08 10.18 3.66
CA ASN A 29 6.38 10.19 4.31
C ASN A 29 6.23 10.81 5.69
N LEU A 30 7.05 10.38 6.66
CA LEU A 30 7.15 11.10 7.92
C LEU A 30 8.05 12.34 7.77
N PRO A 31 7.72 13.49 8.41
CA PRO A 31 8.58 14.67 8.36
C PRO A 31 9.94 14.36 8.99
N SER A 32 11.03 14.66 8.28
CA SER A 32 12.44 14.47 8.69
C SER A 32 12.92 15.34 9.87
N TYR A 33 11.99 15.93 10.62
CA TYR A 33 12.24 16.71 11.84
C TYR A 33 11.29 16.30 12.98
N GLY A 34 10.49 15.26 12.77
CA GLY A 34 9.55 14.76 13.75
C GLY A 34 10.25 13.92 14.81
N TYR A 35 9.74 13.95 16.04
CA TYR A 35 10.08 12.99 17.10
C TYR A 35 9.95 11.49 16.67
N LEU A 36 9.27 11.25 15.54
CA LEU A 36 8.94 9.97 14.94
C LEU A 36 9.91 9.48 13.85
N GLU A 37 10.88 10.31 13.43
CA GLU A 37 11.94 9.88 12.52
C GLU A 37 12.66 8.65 13.11
N ASP A 38 12.82 7.59 12.31
CA ASP A 38 13.34 6.25 12.68
C ASP A 38 12.54 5.44 13.72
N LYS A 39 11.34 5.90 14.12
CA LYS A 39 10.46 5.18 15.08
C LYS A 39 9.15 4.70 14.48
N ALA A 40 8.75 5.26 13.34
CA ALA A 40 7.62 4.84 12.54
C ALA A 40 8.03 4.94 11.06
N PHE A 41 7.30 4.24 10.20
CA PHE A 41 7.53 4.24 8.76
C PHE A 41 6.18 4.32 8.04
N ARG A 42 6.17 4.93 6.87
CA ARG A 42 5.09 4.94 5.88
C ARG A 42 5.61 4.39 4.55
N HIS A 43 4.73 4.12 3.60
CA HIS A 43 5.12 3.63 2.27
C HIS A 43 6.28 4.46 1.70
N GLY A 44 6.11 5.78 1.58
CA GLY A 44 7.10 6.67 0.98
C GLY A 44 8.48 6.65 1.65
N ASP A 45 8.56 6.32 2.94
CA ASP A 45 9.84 6.22 3.67
C ASP A 45 10.63 4.98 3.21
N ILE A 46 9.93 3.93 2.79
CA ILE A 46 10.53 2.71 2.21
C ILE A 46 11.02 2.98 0.79
N GLU A 47 10.31 3.77 -0.02
CA GLU A 47 10.77 4.14 -1.35
C GLU A 47 12.08 4.92 -1.37
N ASP A 48 12.41 5.68 -0.32
CA ASP A 48 13.65 6.45 -0.25
C ASP A 48 14.90 5.56 -0.28
N VAL A 49 14.78 4.28 0.12
CA VAL A 49 15.85 3.26 -0.02
C VAL A 49 16.28 3.11 -1.48
N LEU A 50 15.41 3.40 -2.46
CA LEU A 50 15.78 3.36 -3.88
C LEU A 50 16.90 4.34 -4.23
N THR A 51 17.04 5.45 -3.51
CA THR A 51 18.14 6.41 -3.71
C THR A 51 19.51 5.81 -3.39
N GLU A 52 19.55 4.80 -2.53
CA GLU A 52 20.75 4.07 -2.17
C GLU A 52 21.10 2.97 -3.18
N LEU A 53 20.09 2.49 -3.93
CA LEU A 53 20.25 1.43 -4.91
C LEU A 53 20.81 1.95 -6.24
N LEU A 54 21.78 1.20 -6.78
CA LEU A 54 22.28 1.39 -8.14
C LEU A 54 21.30 0.79 -9.15
N LYS A 55 20.84 1.57 -10.12
CA LYS A 55 20.18 1.02 -11.30
C LYS A 55 21.21 0.22 -12.08
N ARG A 56 21.14 -1.10 -12.00
CA ARG A 56 21.92 -1.97 -12.88
C ARG A 56 21.39 -1.81 -14.30
N THR A 57 22.07 -0.99 -15.09
CA THR A 57 21.87 -0.94 -16.52
C THR A 57 22.43 -2.24 -17.10
N GLY A 58 21.55 -3.19 -17.44
CA GLY A 58 21.95 -4.48 -18.03
C GLY A 58 22.99 -4.28 -19.13
N GLY A 59 24.23 -4.70 -18.87
CA GLY A 59 25.40 -4.49 -19.72
C GLY A 59 26.74 -4.65 -18.98
N GLY A 60 27.13 -5.88 -18.67
CA GLY A 60 28.51 -6.27 -18.30
C GLY A 60 29.08 -5.71 -16.98
N LEU A 61 30.16 -6.34 -16.49
CA LEU A 61 30.85 -6.02 -15.22
C LEU A 61 31.44 -4.60 -15.12
N LEU A 62 31.37 -3.78 -16.18
CA LEU A 62 32.12 -2.52 -16.33
C LEU A 62 31.26 -1.26 -16.55
N LYS A 63 29.92 -1.36 -16.60
CA LYS A 63 29.07 -0.16 -16.65
C LYS A 63 28.63 0.23 -15.24
N SER A 64 29.13 1.37 -14.77
CA SER A 64 28.65 2.02 -13.55
C SER A 64 27.14 2.30 -13.70
N GLY A 65 26.34 1.72 -12.81
CA GLY A 65 24.90 1.97 -12.76
C GLY A 65 24.62 3.41 -12.32
N SER A 66 23.56 4.03 -12.86
CA SER A 66 23.09 5.31 -12.33
C SER A 66 22.22 5.06 -11.11
N LYS A 67 22.29 5.90 -10.06
CA LYS A 67 21.36 5.81 -8.94
C LYS A 67 19.96 6.30 -9.33
N PHE A 68 18.94 5.94 -8.56
CA PHE A 68 17.66 6.64 -8.63
C PHE A 68 17.84 8.09 -8.20
N LYS A 69 17.34 9.02 -9.03
CA LYS A 69 17.24 10.43 -8.67
C LYS A 69 15.96 10.63 -7.86
N GLY A 70 15.87 11.69 -7.06
CA GLY A 70 14.66 11.97 -6.26
C GLY A 70 13.37 12.01 -7.08
N LEU A 71 13.40 12.51 -8.31
CA LEU A 71 12.22 12.49 -9.19
C LEU A 71 11.87 11.08 -9.70
N ASP A 72 12.85 10.18 -9.83
CA ASP A 72 12.56 8.77 -10.16
C ASP A 72 11.88 8.08 -8.98
N VAL A 73 12.36 8.33 -7.76
CA VAL A 73 11.74 7.80 -6.53
C VAL A 73 10.31 8.31 -6.39
N LYS A 74 10.06 9.60 -6.61
CA LYS A 74 8.69 10.15 -6.62
C LYS A 74 7.76 9.47 -7.64
N ARG A 75 8.26 9.08 -8.80
CA ARG A 75 7.45 8.35 -9.81
C ARG A 75 7.16 6.92 -9.40
N VAL A 76 8.09 6.27 -8.70
CA VAL A 76 7.83 4.96 -8.08
C VAL A 76 6.78 5.13 -7.00
N TYR A 77 7.00 6.05 -6.06
CA TYR A 77 6.08 6.32 -4.98
C TYR A 77 4.67 6.72 -5.46
N PHE A 78 4.54 7.47 -6.56
CA PHE A 78 3.23 7.75 -7.16
C PHE A 78 2.46 6.48 -7.54
N GLY A 79 3.15 5.44 -8.03
CA GLY A 79 2.55 4.14 -8.32
C GLY A 79 2.08 3.38 -7.08
N ASN A 80 2.76 3.58 -5.94
CA ASN A 80 2.40 3.06 -4.63
C ASN A 80 1.19 3.82 -4.08
N TRP A 81 1.29 5.14 -3.99
CA TRP A 81 0.25 6.07 -3.58
C TRP A 81 -1.10 5.85 -4.31
N LEU A 82 -1.07 5.57 -5.61
CA LEU A 82 -2.30 5.25 -6.36
C LEU A 82 -3.03 4.01 -5.84
N ARG A 83 -2.33 3.03 -5.24
CA ARG A 83 -2.93 1.84 -4.64
C ARG A 83 -3.61 2.17 -3.32
N ASP A 84 -2.96 2.90 -2.43
CA ASP A 84 -3.56 3.43 -1.20
C ASP A 84 -4.90 4.14 -1.50
N TYR A 85 -4.87 5.06 -2.46
CA TYR A 85 -6.07 5.84 -2.81
C TYR A 85 -7.12 5.08 -3.61
N SER A 86 -6.76 3.93 -4.20
CA SER A 86 -7.73 3.07 -4.87
C SER A 86 -8.75 2.45 -3.90
N GLN A 87 -8.41 2.39 -2.60
CA GLN A 87 -9.35 2.03 -1.52
C GLN A 87 -10.59 2.94 -1.50
N ALA A 88 -10.47 4.18 -1.98
CA ALA A 88 -11.61 5.09 -2.14
C ALA A 88 -12.61 4.61 -3.20
N VAL A 89 -12.14 3.84 -4.17
CA VAL A 89 -12.93 3.25 -5.25
C VAL A 89 -13.29 1.81 -4.87
N ASP A 90 -13.94 1.66 -3.71
CA ASP A 90 -14.58 0.44 -3.23
C ASP A 90 -16.12 0.60 -3.20
N VAL A 91 -16.86 -0.47 -2.90
CA VAL A 91 -18.33 -0.46 -2.72
C VAL A 91 -18.77 0.64 -1.77
N ALA A 92 -18.10 0.84 -0.63
CA ALA A 92 -18.47 1.89 0.32
C ALA A 92 -18.30 3.30 -0.27
N GLY A 93 -17.17 3.56 -0.93
CA GLY A 93 -16.90 4.85 -1.57
C GLY A 93 -17.85 5.15 -2.73
N LEU A 94 -18.11 4.15 -3.58
CA LEU A 94 -19.03 4.27 -4.73
C LEU A 94 -20.50 4.38 -4.32
N LYS A 95 -20.87 3.92 -3.13
CA LYS A 95 -22.19 4.22 -2.52
C LYS A 95 -22.27 5.65 -2.01
N ALA A 96 -21.18 6.16 -1.44
CA ALA A 96 -21.15 7.48 -0.83
C ALA A 96 -21.09 8.61 -1.88
N THR A 97 -20.40 8.39 -3.00
CA THR A 97 -20.22 9.42 -4.03
C THR A 97 -19.91 8.81 -5.41
N SER A 98 -19.92 9.64 -6.46
CA SER A 98 -19.62 9.17 -7.82
C SER A 98 -18.13 8.90 -8.03
N MET A 99 -17.80 8.01 -8.97
CA MET A 99 -16.41 7.77 -9.40
C MET A 99 -15.71 9.07 -9.82
N GLN A 100 -16.42 9.98 -10.48
CA GLN A 100 -15.87 11.28 -10.90
C GLN A 100 -15.49 12.15 -9.70
N ASN A 101 -16.28 12.13 -8.63
CA ASN A 101 -15.98 12.87 -7.41
C ASN A 101 -14.75 12.29 -6.70
N ILE A 102 -14.66 10.95 -6.59
CA ILE A 102 -13.47 10.28 -6.04
C ILE A 102 -12.23 10.65 -6.84
N LEU A 103 -12.30 10.52 -8.17
CA LEU A 103 -11.19 10.89 -9.06
C LEU A 103 -10.79 12.36 -8.87
N THR A 104 -11.75 13.27 -8.76
CA THR A 104 -11.48 14.70 -8.55
C THR A 104 -10.75 14.94 -7.22
N ILE A 105 -11.17 14.27 -6.15
CA ILE A 105 -10.51 14.35 -4.84
C ILE A 105 -9.08 13.79 -4.94
N CYS A 106 -8.91 12.60 -5.51
CA CYS A 106 -7.58 12.00 -5.71
C CYS A 106 -6.68 12.87 -6.58
N THR A 107 -7.19 13.53 -7.63
CA THR A 107 -6.40 14.45 -8.45
C THR A 107 -5.92 15.66 -7.63
N VAL A 108 -6.78 16.22 -6.78
CA VAL A 108 -6.39 17.34 -5.90
C VAL A 108 -5.34 16.88 -4.88
N LEU A 109 -5.53 15.74 -4.24
CA LEU A 109 -4.57 15.19 -3.27
C LEU A 109 -3.23 14.82 -3.93
N GLY A 110 -3.26 14.20 -5.11
CA GLY A 110 -2.07 13.89 -5.90
C GLY A 110 -1.29 15.16 -6.28
N PHE A 111 -1.98 16.26 -6.60
CA PHE A 111 -1.34 17.55 -6.83
C PHE A 111 -0.66 18.09 -5.57
N LEU A 112 -1.28 17.97 -4.39
CA LEU A 112 -0.67 18.41 -3.12
C LEU A 112 0.59 17.60 -2.79
N ALA A 113 0.52 16.28 -2.96
CA ALA A 113 1.57 15.32 -2.65
C ALA A 113 2.76 15.38 -3.62
N HIS A 114 2.50 15.44 -4.93
CA HIS A 114 3.54 15.29 -5.96
C HIS A 114 3.91 16.60 -6.68
N GLY A 115 3.12 17.67 -6.53
CA GLY A 115 3.33 18.95 -7.22
C GLY A 115 2.69 18.97 -8.61
N PHE A 116 3.19 19.82 -9.51
CA PHE A 116 2.60 20.01 -10.85
C PHE A 116 2.29 18.69 -11.56
N VAL A 117 1.06 18.61 -12.08
CA VAL A 117 0.54 17.54 -12.93
C VAL A 117 1.26 17.60 -14.29
N THR A 118 2.45 17.05 -14.34
CA THR A 118 3.02 16.58 -15.61
C THR A 118 2.39 15.22 -15.91
N ASP A 119 2.34 14.82 -17.19
CA ASP A 119 1.64 13.60 -17.64
C ASP A 119 2.03 12.33 -16.86
N GLU A 120 3.22 12.28 -16.23
CA GLU A 120 3.62 11.15 -15.36
C GLU A 120 2.90 11.05 -14.00
N PHE A 121 2.38 12.16 -13.46
CA PHE A 121 1.67 12.21 -12.17
C PHE A 121 0.16 12.39 -12.34
N GLU A 122 -0.33 12.33 -13.57
CA GLU A 122 -1.75 12.42 -13.84
C GLU A 122 -2.50 11.22 -13.23
N VAL A 123 -3.47 11.52 -12.38
CA VAL A 123 -4.42 10.56 -11.81
C VAL A 123 -5.55 10.35 -12.81
N THR A 124 -5.59 9.17 -13.41
CA THR A 124 -6.66 8.75 -14.34
C THR A 124 -7.44 7.58 -13.76
N VAL A 125 -8.62 7.28 -14.30
CA VAL A 125 -9.42 6.11 -13.91
C VAL A 125 -8.62 4.81 -14.09
N GLU A 126 -7.82 4.73 -15.14
CA GLU A 126 -7.00 3.55 -15.44
C GLU A 126 -5.84 3.38 -14.47
N ARG A 127 -5.20 4.49 -14.04
CA ARG A 127 -4.07 4.48 -13.10
C ARG A 127 -4.51 4.33 -11.65
N LEU A 128 -5.61 4.99 -11.26
CA LEU A 128 -6.21 4.88 -9.93
C LEU A 128 -6.91 3.53 -9.73
N GLY A 129 -7.50 2.95 -10.78
CA GLY A 129 -8.12 1.63 -10.70
C GLY A 129 -9.25 1.58 -9.66
N VAL A 130 -9.43 0.40 -9.07
CA VAL A 130 -10.39 0.15 -8.00
C VAL A 130 -9.71 -0.58 -6.85
N TYR A 131 -10.34 -0.58 -5.68
CA TYR A 131 -9.90 -1.41 -4.58
C TYR A 131 -9.92 -2.90 -4.96
N LEU A 132 -8.81 -3.59 -4.68
CA LEU A 132 -8.68 -5.04 -4.82
C LEU A 132 -7.96 -5.62 -3.61
N PRO A 133 -8.54 -6.61 -2.91
CA PRO A 133 -7.86 -7.27 -1.78
C PRO A 133 -6.47 -7.81 -2.14
N THR A 134 -6.25 -8.23 -3.39
CA THR A 134 -4.94 -8.72 -3.84
C THR A 134 -3.85 -7.65 -3.87
N GLU A 135 -4.21 -6.37 -4.04
CA GLU A 135 -3.23 -5.27 -4.05
C GLU A 135 -2.75 -4.92 -2.65
N HIS A 136 -3.59 -5.17 -1.63
CA HIS A 136 -3.32 -4.87 -0.22
C HIS A 136 -3.06 -6.11 0.65
N ILE A 137 -3.10 -7.30 0.03
CA ILE A 137 -3.05 -8.61 0.69
C ILE A 137 -4.16 -8.78 1.74
N ASP A 138 -5.28 -8.08 1.58
CA ASP A 138 -6.40 -8.18 2.52
C ASP A 138 -7.07 -9.55 2.43
N ASN A 139 -7.57 -10.01 3.57
CA ASN A 139 -8.44 -11.16 3.66
C ASN A 139 -9.79 -10.81 3.00
N PRO A 140 -10.15 -11.46 1.87
CA PRO A 140 -11.36 -11.09 1.14
C PRO A 140 -12.65 -11.58 1.84
N LYS A 141 -12.54 -12.29 2.97
CA LYS A 141 -13.71 -12.83 3.68
C LYS A 141 -14.70 -11.72 4.03
N GLY A 142 -15.93 -11.86 3.54
CA GLY A 142 -17.03 -10.91 3.79
C GLY A 142 -17.11 -9.76 2.79
N TYR A 143 -16.24 -9.74 1.76
CA TYR A 143 -16.35 -8.79 0.67
C TYR A 143 -17.69 -8.98 -0.09
N PRO A 144 -18.41 -7.90 -0.47
CA PRO A 144 -19.74 -8.03 -1.06
C PRO A 144 -19.74 -8.77 -2.41
N ASP A 145 -20.59 -9.80 -2.54
CA ASP A 145 -20.75 -10.56 -3.79
C ASP A 145 -21.29 -9.70 -4.95
N ASP A 146 -22.01 -8.61 -4.62
CA ASP A 146 -22.61 -7.67 -5.55
C ASP A 146 -21.72 -6.48 -5.90
N ALA A 147 -20.44 -6.47 -5.45
CA ALA A 147 -19.52 -5.35 -5.66
C ALA A 147 -19.39 -4.92 -7.13
N ARG A 148 -19.47 -5.88 -8.07
CA ARG A 148 -19.42 -5.61 -9.51
C ARG A 148 -20.60 -4.83 -10.07
N ASN A 149 -21.70 -4.72 -9.33
CA ASN A 149 -22.82 -3.84 -9.69
C ASN A 149 -22.46 -2.35 -9.53
N TYR A 150 -21.48 -2.03 -8.66
CA TYR A 150 -20.99 -0.66 -8.47
C TYR A 150 -19.88 -0.33 -9.46
N HIS A 151 -18.95 -1.27 -9.69
CA HIS A 151 -17.92 -1.11 -10.74
C HIS A 151 -17.42 -2.48 -11.25
N PRO A 152 -17.34 -2.72 -12.57
CA PRO A 152 -17.07 -4.04 -13.14
C PRO A 152 -15.68 -4.61 -12.82
N LYS A 153 -14.70 -3.75 -12.50
CA LYS A 153 -13.35 -4.18 -12.09
C LYS A 153 -13.26 -4.57 -10.62
N LEU A 154 -14.27 -4.31 -9.79
CA LEU A 154 -14.25 -4.74 -8.40
C LEU A 154 -14.25 -6.27 -8.32
N ARG A 155 -13.82 -6.77 -7.16
CA ARG A 155 -13.73 -8.21 -6.91
C ARG A 155 -15.11 -8.86 -7.10
N GLY A 156 -15.11 -10.07 -7.67
CA GLY A 156 -16.30 -10.91 -7.71
C GLY A 156 -16.53 -11.65 -6.38
N PRO A 157 -17.48 -12.59 -6.36
CA PRO A 157 -17.71 -13.45 -5.20
C PRO A 157 -16.44 -14.19 -4.75
N VAL A 158 -16.30 -14.34 -3.44
CA VAL A 158 -15.17 -14.99 -2.77
C VAL A 158 -15.35 -16.51 -2.85
N ASP A 159 -14.38 -17.22 -3.43
CA ASP A 159 -14.37 -18.69 -3.39
C ASP A 159 -13.95 -19.14 -1.98
N PRO A 160 -14.76 -19.91 -1.23
CA PRO A 160 -14.39 -20.33 0.12
C PRO A 160 -13.02 -21.04 0.22
N ARG A 161 -12.58 -21.70 -0.86
CA ARG A 161 -11.29 -22.38 -0.91
C ARG A 161 -10.13 -21.40 -0.88
N GLU A 162 -10.30 -20.17 -1.34
CA GLU A 162 -9.24 -19.14 -1.29
C GLU A 162 -8.93 -18.71 0.16
N LEU A 163 -9.85 -18.96 1.10
CA LEU A 163 -9.69 -18.68 2.53
C LEU A 163 -9.03 -19.84 3.29
N GLU A 164 -8.79 -20.98 2.65
CA GLU A 164 -8.09 -22.11 3.26
C GLU A 164 -6.59 -21.84 3.38
N ILE A 165 -5.90 -22.66 4.17
CA ILE A 165 -4.45 -22.56 4.35
C ILE A 165 -3.78 -23.53 3.37
N ASP A 166 -2.88 -23.02 2.53
CA ASP A 166 -1.98 -23.84 1.75
C ASP A 166 -0.90 -24.43 2.67
N LEU A 167 -0.91 -25.75 2.86
CA LEU A 167 0.07 -26.43 3.72
C LEU A 167 1.51 -26.41 3.15
N ARG A 168 1.69 -26.12 1.86
CA ARG A 168 3.03 -26.04 1.25
C ARG A 168 3.74 -24.76 1.67
N THR A 169 3.00 -23.66 1.70
CA THR A 169 3.54 -22.33 2.00
C THR A 169 3.25 -21.87 3.43
N GLY A 170 2.23 -22.44 4.07
CA GLY A 170 1.69 -21.99 5.35
C GLY A 170 0.89 -20.70 5.29
N MET A 171 0.60 -20.19 4.08
CA MET A 171 -0.16 -18.97 3.84
C MET A 171 -1.62 -19.27 3.50
N LYS A 172 -2.50 -18.27 3.60
CA LYS A 172 -3.83 -18.35 2.98
C LYS A 172 -3.73 -18.47 1.46
N ASN A 173 -4.66 -19.22 0.86
CA ASN A 173 -4.66 -19.51 -0.57
C ASN A 173 -4.69 -18.23 -1.44
N TYR A 174 -5.46 -17.21 -1.06
CA TYR A 174 -5.52 -15.92 -1.77
C TYR A 174 -4.20 -15.12 -1.78
N ILE A 175 -3.20 -15.48 -0.96
CA ILE A 175 -1.93 -14.75 -0.90
C ILE A 175 -1.00 -15.21 -2.03
N ALA A 176 -0.81 -16.53 -2.15
CA ALA A 176 0.26 -17.10 -2.96
C ALA A 176 -0.06 -18.44 -3.64
N ASN A 177 -1.22 -19.05 -3.40
CA ASN A 177 -1.56 -20.31 -4.04
C ASN A 177 -2.22 -20.04 -5.41
N GLU A 178 -1.49 -20.34 -6.48
CA GLU A 178 -1.93 -20.13 -7.87
C GLU A 178 -2.44 -21.41 -8.54
N ASP A 179 -2.54 -22.51 -7.80
CA ASP A 179 -3.06 -23.78 -8.33
C ASP A 179 -4.62 -23.76 -8.41
N GLY A 180 -5.25 -22.70 -7.90
CA GLY A 180 -6.70 -22.48 -7.89
C GLY A 180 -7.23 -21.55 -8.99
N GLY A 181 -8.54 -21.28 -8.95
CA GLY A 181 -9.24 -20.38 -9.88
C GLY A 181 -9.43 -18.94 -9.37
N TRP A 182 -8.69 -18.54 -8.34
CA TRP A 182 -8.77 -17.23 -7.69
C TRP A 182 -7.54 -16.38 -7.99
N ASP A 183 -7.68 -15.06 -7.86
CA ASP A 183 -6.54 -14.13 -7.95
C ASP A 183 -5.67 -14.20 -6.68
N THR A 184 -4.37 -13.96 -6.82
CA THR A 184 -3.44 -13.87 -5.68
C THR A 184 -2.55 -12.64 -5.73
N SER A 185 -2.16 -12.13 -4.55
CA SER A 185 -1.19 -11.03 -4.42
C SER A 185 0.16 -11.38 -5.08
N LYS A 186 0.63 -12.63 -4.93
CA LYS A 186 1.85 -13.11 -5.59
C LYS A 186 1.74 -13.04 -7.13
N ALA A 187 0.61 -13.45 -7.70
CA ALA A 187 0.38 -13.36 -9.15
C ALA A 187 0.34 -11.90 -9.63
N LEU A 188 -0.30 -11.02 -8.86
CA LEU A 188 -0.38 -9.59 -9.12
C LEU A 188 1.01 -8.95 -9.14
N ILE A 189 1.83 -9.16 -8.12
CA ILE A 189 3.21 -8.65 -8.06
C ILE A 189 4.00 -9.12 -9.28
N ARG A 190 3.94 -10.42 -9.60
CA ARG A 190 4.64 -10.97 -10.78
C ARG A 190 4.22 -10.26 -12.07
N ARG A 191 2.92 -10.08 -12.29
CA ARG A 191 2.39 -9.40 -13.48
C ARG A 191 2.88 -7.95 -13.57
N ARG A 192 2.82 -7.19 -12.47
CA ARG A 192 3.26 -5.79 -12.44
C ARG A 192 4.76 -5.64 -12.67
N LEU A 193 5.57 -6.55 -12.11
CA LEU A 193 7.01 -6.60 -12.39
C LEU A 193 7.32 -6.94 -13.85
N LEU A 194 6.58 -7.88 -14.46
CA LEU A 194 6.76 -8.22 -15.88
C LEU A 194 6.43 -7.03 -16.79
N GLU A 195 5.33 -6.33 -16.54
CA GLU A 195 4.95 -5.12 -17.29
C GLU A 195 5.94 -3.98 -17.07
N CYS A 196 6.40 -3.76 -15.83
CA CYS A 196 7.46 -2.80 -15.52
C CYS A 196 8.73 -3.10 -16.34
N ILE A 197 9.15 -4.37 -16.39
CA ILE A 197 10.31 -4.80 -17.19
C ILE A 197 10.06 -4.58 -18.68
N GLU A 198 8.86 -4.87 -19.18
CA GLU A 198 8.48 -4.64 -20.57
C GLU A 198 8.57 -3.16 -20.94
N MET A 199 7.96 -2.28 -20.15
CA MET A 199 8.00 -0.82 -20.35
C MET A 199 9.44 -0.29 -20.27
N GLY A 200 10.23 -0.77 -19.30
CA GLY A 200 11.64 -0.42 -19.18
C GLY A 200 12.49 -0.88 -20.39
N ARG A 201 12.18 -2.04 -20.97
CA ARG A 201 12.82 -2.53 -22.21
C ARG A 201 12.39 -1.69 -23.42
N ARG A 202 11.10 -1.35 -23.51
CA ARG A 202 10.55 -0.49 -24.56
C ARG A 202 11.23 0.87 -24.54
N TYR A 203 11.30 1.52 -23.37
CA TYR A 203 12.04 2.76 -23.18
C TYR A 203 13.50 2.65 -23.64
N ARG A 204 14.20 1.55 -23.31
CA ARG A 204 15.58 1.36 -23.75
C ARG A 204 15.74 1.37 -25.27
N THR A 205 14.72 0.89 -25.99
CA THR A 205 14.71 0.86 -27.46
C THR A 205 14.22 2.16 -28.09
N SER A 206 13.16 2.76 -27.53
CA SER A 206 12.46 3.92 -28.11
C SER A 206 13.01 5.26 -27.63
N ASN A 207 13.66 5.28 -26.45
CA ASN A 207 14.01 6.46 -25.66
C ASN A 207 12.82 7.39 -25.35
N VAL A 208 11.59 6.86 -25.41
CA VAL A 208 10.36 7.60 -25.08
C VAL A 208 10.18 7.64 -23.57
N LYS A 209 10.35 8.83 -22.97
CA LYS A 209 10.32 8.99 -21.50
C LYS A 209 9.02 8.52 -20.84
N ALA A 210 7.88 8.60 -21.52
CA ALA A 210 6.61 8.10 -21.01
C ALA A 210 6.66 6.60 -20.67
N ASP A 211 7.35 5.79 -21.48
CA ASP A 211 7.58 4.37 -21.21
C ASP A 211 8.40 4.17 -19.92
N GLN A 212 9.39 5.03 -19.68
CA GLN A 212 10.20 4.98 -18.46
C GLN A 212 9.38 5.34 -17.22
N TYR A 213 8.54 6.37 -17.34
CA TYR A 213 7.73 6.86 -16.23
C TYR A 213 6.66 5.84 -15.86
N GLU A 214 6.02 5.22 -16.85
CA GLU A 214 5.08 4.13 -16.63
C GLU A 214 5.75 2.89 -16.02
N ALA A 215 7.00 2.58 -16.41
CA ALA A 215 7.77 1.51 -15.76
C ALA A 215 7.97 1.80 -14.26
N TYR A 216 8.31 3.03 -13.87
CA TYR A 216 8.44 3.40 -12.46
C TYR A 216 7.11 3.34 -11.71
N ARG A 217 6.02 3.82 -12.31
CA ARG A 217 4.68 3.72 -11.71
C ARG A 217 4.28 2.25 -11.45
N LEU A 218 4.53 1.36 -12.42
CA LEU A 218 4.29 -0.07 -12.28
C LEU A 218 5.18 -0.74 -11.23
N LEU A 219 6.44 -0.29 -11.10
CA LEU A 219 7.32 -0.72 -10.01
C LEU A 219 6.73 -0.34 -8.65
N GLY A 220 6.24 0.89 -8.50
CA GLY A 220 5.59 1.36 -7.28
C GLY A 220 4.36 0.54 -6.91
N THR A 221 3.50 0.25 -7.90
CA THR A 221 2.35 -0.62 -7.69
C THR A 221 2.75 -2.03 -7.22
N ALA A 222 3.87 -2.58 -7.71
CA ALA A 222 4.37 -3.86 -7.23
C ALA A 222 4.97 -3.76 -5.81
N MET A 223 5.66 -2.66 -5.52
CA MET A 223 6.27 -2.40 -4.21
C MET A 223 5.23 -2.24 -3.12
N HIS A 224 4.16 -1.50 -3.37
CA HIS A 224 3.03 -1.36 -2.45
C HIS A 224 2.54 -2.70 -1.90
N THR A 225 2.18 -3.65 -2.77
CA THR A 225 1.73 -4.98 -2.33
C THR A 225 2.81 -5.74 -1.55
N MET A 226 4.10 -5.55 -1.87
CA MET A 226 5.19 -6.19 -1.12
C MET A 226 5.38 -5.56 0.27
N GLU A 227 5.11 -4.27 0.42
CA GLU A 227 5.19 -3.52 1.67
C GLU A 227 3.99 -3.82 2.58
N ASP A 228 2.82 -4.00 1.99
CA ASP A 228 1.62 -4.46 2.70
C ASP A 228 1.76 -5.87 3.27
N PHE A 229 2.61 -6.72 2.67
CA PHE A 229 2.81 -8.08 3.17
C PHE A 229 3.26 -8.13 4.65
N PRO A 230 4.36 -7.48 5.07
CA PRO A 230 4.71 -7.42 6.48
C PRO A 230 3.80 -6.50 7.31
N ALA A 231 3.14 -5.50 6.72
CA ALA A 231 2.32 -4.54 7.44
C ALA A 231 0.92 -5.08 7.79
N HIS A 232 0.28 -5.80 6.87
CA HIS A 232 -1.11 -6.26 6.98
C HIS A 232 -1.24 -7.75 7.33
N SER A 233 -0.12 -8.43 7.55
CA SER A 233 -0.10 -9.83 7.98
C SER A 233 0.53 -10.00 9.35
N ASN A 234 0.38 -11.19 9.92
CA ASN A 234 1.12 -11.61 11.10
C ASN A 234 2.61 -11.93 10.84
N PHE A 235 3.18 -11.50 9.73
CA PHE A 235 4.57 -11.80 9.36
C PHE A 235 5.57 -11.43 10.46
N CYS A 236 5.46 -10.25 11.06
CA CYS A 236 6.38 -9.80 12.11
C CYS A 236 6.36 -10.73 13.33
N GLU A 237 5.17 -11.19 13.74
CA GLU A 237 5.01 -12.15 14.84
C GLU A 237 5.65 -13.50 14.49
N LEU A 238 5.41 -14.00 13.28
CA LEU A 238 5.99 -15.25 12.79
C LEU A 238 7.51 -15.16 12.67
N ALA A 239 8.05 -14.03 12.24
CA ALA A 239 9.48 -13.77 12.14
C ALA A 239 10.14 -13.80 13.52
N LEU A 240 9.55 -13.16 14.53
CA LEU A 240 10.04 -13.22 15.91
C LEU A 240 10.03 -14.65 16.46
N VAL A 241 8.94 -15.40 16.24
CA VAL A 241 8.87 -16.81 16.64
C VAL A 241 9.94 -17.64 15.93
N ALA A 242 10.16 -17.40 14.63
CA ALA A 242 11.19 -18.10 13.85
C ALA A 242 12.62 -17.79 14.35
N MET A 243 12.85 -16.59 14.88
CA MET A 243 14.12 -16.19 15.53
C MET A 243 14.28 -16.76 16.96
N GLY A 244 13.29 -17.50 17.48
CA GLY A 244 13.34 -18.17 18.77
C GLY A 244 12.70 -17.40 19.93
N HIS A 245 12.02 -16.28 19.66
CA HIS A 245 11.25 -15.59 20.68
C HIS A 245 9.99 -16.41 21.03
N THR A 246 9.84 -16.79 22.30
CA THR A 246 8.75 -17.68 22.75
C THR A 246 7.57 -16.94 23.38
N GLN A 247 7.73 -15.65 23.68
CA GLN A 247 6.70 -14.80 24.30
C GLN A 247 6.11 -13.85 23.26
N VAL A 248 5.62 -14.43 22.17
CA VAL A 248 5.02 -13.69 21.04
C VAL A 248 3.63 -14.27 20.81
N PHE A 249 2.61 -13.44 20.97
CA PHE A 249 1.25 -13.82 20.64
C PHE A 249 1.05 -13.67 19.14
N THR A 250 0.86 -14.78 18.42
CA THR A 250 0.49 -14.72 17.01
C THR A 250 -0.99 -14.36 16.87
N HIS A 251 -1.37 -13.55 15.89
CA HIS A 251 -2.72 -13.05 15.62
C HIS A 251 -3.79 -14.15 15.61
N VAL A 252 -3.43 -15.35 15.16
CA VAL A 252 -4.29 -16.54 15.11
C VAL A 252 -4.44 -17.27 16.46
N GLY A 253 -3.84 -16.76 17.53
CA GLY A 253 -3.77 -17.38 18.85
C GLY A 253 -2.84 -18.59 18.93
N ASP A 254 -2.80 -19.23 20.09
CA ASP A 254 -1.83 -20.30 20.38
C ASP A 254 -2.22 -21.68 19.84
N GLN A 255 -3.51 -21.90 19.60
CA GLN A 255 -4.03 -23.22 19.23
C GLN A 255 -4.08 -23.44 17.71
N VAL A 256 -4.04 -22.37 16.91
CA VAL A 256 -4.05 -22.49 15.45
C VAL A 256 -2.64 -22.78 14.97
N ARG A 257 -2.40 -24.05 14.63
CA ARG A 257 -1.09 -24.55 14.20
C ARG A 257 -1.22 -25.46 12.99
N ILE A 258 -0.23 -25.38 12.12
CA ILE A 258 -0.08 -26.23 10.94
C ILE A 258 1.28 -26.93 10.95
N ARG A 259 1.39 -28.03 10.23
CA ARG A 259 2.65 -28.74 10.02
C ARG A 259 3.34 -28.19 8.79
N ALA A 260 4.43 -27.45 8.97
CA ALA A 260 5.24 -26.95 7.86
C ALA A 260 6.01 -28.10 7.16
N PRO A 261 6.43 -27.93 5.90
CA PRO A 261 7.17 -28.96 5.16
C PRO A 261 8.47 -29.44 5.83
N ASN A 262 9.09 -28.57 6.64
CA ASN A 262 10.28 -28.89 7.43
C ASN A 262 9.96 -29.68 8.73
N GLY A 263 8.72 -30.09 8.92
CA GLY A 263 8.26 -30.80 10.11
C GLY A 263 8.11 -29.93 11.36
N LYS A 264 8.24 -28.61 11.29
CA LYS A 264 7.93 -27.74 12.42
C LYS A 264 6.42 -27.49 12.52
N THR A 265 5.94 -27.34 13.74
CA THR A 265 4.57 -26.91 14.02
C THR A 265 4.58 -25.39 14.16
N VAL A 266 3.92 -24.68 13.25
CA VAL A 266 3.96 -23.22 13.14
C VAL A 266 2.55 -22.64 13.05
N ALA A 267 2.38 -21.37 13.40
CA ALA A 267 1.16 -20.65 13.09
C ALA A 267 1.12 -20.35 11.57
N PRO A 268 -0.06 -20.42 10.92
CA PRO A 268 -0.21 -19.98 9.53
C PRO A 268 -0.05 -18.48 9.39
N LEU A 269 0.33 -18.03 8.20
CA LEU A 269 0.31 -16.62 7.83
C LEU A 269 -1.09 -16.22 7.37
N VAL A 270 -1.62 -15.18 8.01
CA VAL A 270 -2.94 -14.60 7.75
C VAL A 270 -2.85 -13.09 7.70
N THR A 271 -3.83 -12.46 7.06
CA THR A 271 -3.95 -10.99 7.01
C THR A 271 -5.27 -10.50 7.58
N GLY A 272 -5.31 -9.20 7.88
CA GLY A 272 -6.52 -8.48 8.29
C GLY A 272 -7.57 -8.42 7.18
N THR A 273 -8.80 -8.10 7.54
CA THR A 273 -9.87 -7.78 6.58
C THR A 273 -9.96 -6.28 6.42
N PHE A 274 -10.18 -5.80 5.20
CA PHE A 274 -10.50 -4.40 4.96
C PHE A 274 -11.87 -4.04 5.58
N GLY A 275 -11.87 -3.02 6.43
CA GLY A 275 -13.04 -2.43 7.07
C GLY A 275 -13.30 -1.00 6.61
N GLY A 276 -14.50 -0.48 6.90
CA GLY A 276 -14.85 0.91 6.57
C GLY A 276 -13.98 1.96 7.26
N ASP A 277 -13.37 1.60 8.39
CA ASP A 277 -12.44 2.45 9.14
C ASP A 277 -11.11 2.63 8.39
N ASP A 278 -10.67 1.63 7.61
CA ASP A 278 -9.42 1.70 6.83
C ASP A 278 -9.52 2.78 5.75
N PHE A 279 -10.67 2.91 5.07
CA PHE A 279 -10.92 4.03 4.15
C PHE A 279 -10.91 5.39 4.85
N GLN A 280 -11.51 5.49 6.04
CA GLN A 280 -11.52 6.73 6.81
C GLN A 280 -10.11 7.11 7.27
N HIS A 281 -9.30 6.15 7.70
CA HIS A 281 -7.92 6.38 8.13
C HIS A 281 -6.99 6.71 6.96
N SER A 282 -7.05 6.01 5.83
CA SER A 282 -6.24 6.31 4.64
C SER A 282 -6.62 7.66 4.03
N LEU A 283 -7.92 7.93 3.82
CA LEU A 283 -8.34 9.18 3.17
C LEU A 283 -8.31 10.39 4.12
N LEU A 284 -8.86 10.30 5.34
CA LEU A 284 -8.96 11.43 6.26
C LEU A 284 -7.68 11.63 7.08
N GLY A 285 -6.92 10.57 7.35
CA GLY A 285 -5.61 10.69 7.99
C GLY A 285 -4.62 11.41 7.09
N GLU A 286 -4.50 11.00 5.83
CA GLU A 286 -3.62 11.66 4.88
C GLU A 286 -4.17 13.04 4.44
N ALA A 287 -5.48 13.20 4.21
CA ALA A 287 -6.04 14.54 3.95
C ALA A 287 -5.89 15.46 5.16
N GLY A 288 -6.04 14.96 6.39
CA GLY A 288 -5.81 15.72 7.62
C GLY A 288 -4.35 16.11 7.80
N ASP A 289 -3.42 15.19 7.53
CA ASP A 289 -1.97 15.46 7.53
C ASP A 289 -1.60 16.47 6.44
N HIS A 290 -2.09 16.30 5.21
CA HIS A 290 -1.84 17.28 4.14
C HIS A 290 -2.53 18.60 4.41
N ILE A 291 -3.75 18.67 4.94
CA ILE A 291 -4.43 19.94 5.24
C ILE A 291 -3.77 20.65 6.43
N SER A 292 -3.31 19.90 7.43
CA SER A 292 -2.61 20.47 8.59
C SER A 292 -1.18 20.93 8.24
N GLN A 293 -0.48 20.23 7.34
CA GLN A 293 0.80 20.65 6.80
C GLN A 293 0.64 21.75 5.73
N SER A 294 -0.36 21.64 4.85
CA SER A 294 -0.76 22.63 3.85
C SER A 294 -1.72 23.65 4.46
N SER A 295 -1.19 24.45 5.38
CA SER A 295 -1.81 25.75 5.62
C SER A 295 -1.91 26.51 4.28
N ILE A 296 -2.98 27.31 4.12
CA ILE A 296 -3.33 28.01 2.86
C ILE A 296 -2.17 28.84 2.26
N SER A 297 -1.15 29.17 3.06
CA SER A 297 0.10 29.79 2.59
C SER A 297 0.89 28.89 1.64
N ASP A 298 1.07 27.60 1.95
CA ASP A 298 1.87 26.68 1.13
C ASP A 298 1.23 26.40 -0.23
N LEU A 299 -0.11 26.38 -0.28
CA LEU A 299 -0.85 26.26 -1.54
C LEU A 299 -0.68 27.51 -2.40
N ASN A 300 -0.77 28.70 -1.79
CA ASN A 300 -0.50 29.97 -2.47
C ASN A 300 0.95 30.07 -2.93
N ASP A 301 1.91 29.60 -2.14
CA ASP A 301 3.34 29.65 -2.44
C ASP A 301 3.73 28.66 -3.55
N LYS A 302 3.17 27.44 -3.53
CA LYS A 302 3.33 26.48 -4.64
C LYS A 302 2.69 27.02 -5.92
N MET A 303 1.49 27.63 -5.85
CA MET A 303 0.81 28.23 -6.99
C MET A 303 1.52 29.50 -7.53
N HIS A 304 2.13 30.31 -6.66
CA HIS A 304 2.95 31.46 -7.05
C HIS A 304 4.25 31.01 -7.68
N SER A 305 5.00 30.11 -7.05
CA SER A 305 6.22 29.53 -7.60
C SER A 305 5.98 28.87 -8.95
N ALA A 306 4.83 28.23 -9.10
CA ALA A 306 4.35 27.63 -10.33
C ALA A 306 4.16 28.63 -11.47
N LYS A 307 3.49 29.76 -11.20
CA LYS A 307 3.34 30.85 -12.16
C LYS A 307 4.69 31.43 -12.58
N THR A 308 5.60 31.61 -11.62
CA THR A 308 6.94 32.19 -11.88
C THR A 308 7.81 31.28 -12.74
N LYS A 309 7.71 29.95 -12.57
CA LYS A 309 8.47 28.99 -13.37
C LYS A 309 8.03 28.93 -14.84
N ARG A 310 6.72 29.08 -15.08
CA ARG A 310 6.13 29.11 -16.43
C ARG A 310 6.47 30.39 -17.19
N SER A 311 6.68 31.51 -16.50
CA SER A 311 7.13 32.76 -17.12
C SER A 311 8.64 32.80 -17.39
N SER A 312 9.45 32.01 -16.68
CA SER A 312 10.91 31.90 -16.95
C SER A 312 11.28 30.97 -18.11
N GLU A 313 10.37 30.11 -18.58
CA GLU A 313 10.60 29.24 -19.76
C GLU A 313 10.12 29.86 -21.08
N CYS A 314 9.57 31.09 -21.03
CA CYS A 314 9.07 31.83 -22.20
C CYS A 314 10.03 32.97 -22.64
N PHE A 315 11.28 32.96 -22.17
CA PHE A 315 12.35 33.87 -22.61
C PHE A 315 13.60 33.08 -22.99
#